data_AF-A0A3D2F7V1-F1
#
_entry.id   AF-A0A3D2F7V1-F1
#
_cell.length_a   1.000
_cell.length_b   1.000
_cell.length_c   1.000
_cell.angle_alpha   90.00
_cell.angle_beta   90.00
_cell.angle_gamma   90.00
#
_symmetry.space_group_name_H-M   'P 1'
#
loop_
_entity.id
_entity.type
_entity.pdbx_description
1 polymer ?
#
loop_
_entity_poly.entity_id
_entity_poly.type
_entity_poly.pdbx_seq_one_letter_code
_entity_poly.pdbx_strand_id
1 'polypeptide(L)' 'MAAYEYETHEYDVVVVGAGGAGLRATLGMAEQGLRTA' A
#
# COMPACT_ATOMS: atom_id res chain seq x y z
N MET A 1 14.95 16.96 21.43
CA MET A 1 13.80 16.92 20.51
C MET A 1 13.27 15.49 20.55
N ALA A 2 12.08 15.24 21.08
CA ALA A 2 11.45 13.93 20.93
C ALA A 2 10.99 13.80 19.46
N ALA A 3 11.36 12.71 18.79
CA ALA A 3 10.89 12.45 17.44
C ALA A 3 9.36 12.24 17.46
N TYR A 4 8.68 12.62 16.36
CA TYR A 4 7.27 12.31 16.20
C TYR A 4 7.04 10.81 16.25
N GLU A 5 5.93 10.39 16.87
CA GLU A 5 5.51 8.99 16.85
C GLU A 5 5.12 8.58 15.43
N TYR A 6 5.55 7.38 15.02
CA TYR A 6 5.20 6.81 13.72
C TYR A 6 4.98 5.31 13.85
N GLU A 7 4.08 4.78 13.03
CA GLU A 7 3.80 3.35 12.94
C GLU A 7 4.53 2.75 11.73
N THR A 8 4.90 1.47 11.85
CA THR A 8 5.53 0.71 10.77
C THR A 8 4.61 -0.40 10.33
N HIS A 9 4.42 -0.52 9.01
CA HIS A 9 3.61 -1.56 8.40
C HIS A 9 4.44 -2.29 7.34
N GLU A 10 4.26 -3.60 7.24
CA GLU A 10 4.88 -4.43 6.21
C GLU A 10 3.85 -4.83 5.17
N TYR A 11 4.16 -4.53 3.91
CA TYR A 11 3.35 -4.87 2.75
C TYR A 11 4.22 -5.53 1.70
N ASP A 12 3.60 -6.37 0.87
CA ASP A 12 4.29 -6.99 -0.25
C ASP A 12 4.37 -5.98 -1.43
N VAL A 13 3.39 -5.08 -1.52
CA VAL A 13 3.32 -3.99 -2.52
C VAL A 13 2.74 -2.72 -1.90
N VAL A 14 3.29 -1.55 -2.25
CA VAL A 14 2.72 -0.23 -1.89
C VAL A 14 2.42 0.55 -3.17
N VAL A 15 1.18 1.00 -3.34
CA VAL A 15 0.69 1.75 -4.50
C VAL A 15 0.49 3.21 -4.11
N VAL A 16 1.21 4.11 -4.76
CA VAL A 16 1.08 5.55 -4.52
C VAL A 16 0.19 6.17 -5.60
N GLY A 17 -1.02 6.58 -5.19
CA GLY A 17 -1.98 7.31 -6.02
C GLY A 17 -3.27 6.55 -6.28
N ALA A 18 -4.40 7.17 -5.96
CA ALA A 18 -5.74 6.57 -6.01
C ALA A 18 -6.49 6.83 -7.34
N GLY A 19 -5.76 7.00 -8.44
CA GLY A 19 -6.35 7.10 -9.78
C GLY A 19 -6.78 5.73 -10.32
N GLY A 20 -7.43 5.71 -11.48
CA GLY A 20 -7.89 4.45 -12.08
C GLY A 20 -6.78 3.43 -12.34
N ALA A 21 -5.55 3.88 -12.62
CA ALA A 21 -4.41 2.96 -12.77
C ALA A 21 -3.98 2.35 -11.41
N GLY A 22 -3.90 3.17 -10.36
CA GLY A 22 -3.52 2.73 -9.02
C GLY A 22 -4.52 1.74 -8.45
N LEU A 23 -5.82 2.06 -8.49
CA LEU A 23 -6.86 1.15 -7.97
C LEU A 23 -6.90 -0.19 -8.72
N ARG A 24 -6.66 -0.19 -10.05
CA ARG A 24 -6.59 -1.44 -10.83
C ARG A 24 -5.35 -2.26 -10.47
N ALA A 25 -4.21 -1.61 -10.22
CA ALA A 25 -3.00 -2.28 -9.76
C ALA A 25 -3.22 -2.89 -8.37
N THR A 26 -3.75 -2.13 -7.41
CA THR A 26 -4.10 -2.61 -6.06
C THR A 26 -5.04 -3.81 -6.12
N LEU A 27 -6.13 -3.73 -6.91
CA LEU A 27 -7.08 -4.84 -7.05
C LEU A 27 -6.41 -6.10 -7.62
N GLY A 28 -5.67 -5.98 -8.72
CA GLY A 28 -5.02 -7.14 -9.34
C GLY A 28 -3.96 -7.79 -8.46
N MET A 29 -3.32 -7.04 -7.56
CA MET A 29 -2.38 -7.59 -6.57
C MET A 29 -3.13 -8.27 -5.40
N ALA A 30 -4.24 -7.68 -4.95
CA ALA A 30 -5.10 -8.27 -3.92
C ALA A 30 -5.76 -9.58 -4.39
N GLU A 31 -6.18 -9.66 -5.65
CA GLU A 31 -6.70 -10.91 -6.27
C GLU A 31 -5.67 -12.04 -6.29
N GLN A 32 -4.38 -11.71 -6.30
CA GLN A 32 -3.27 -12.67 -6.19
C GLN A 32 -2.92 -13.01 -4.73
N GLY A 33 -3.65 -12.46 -3.76
CA GLY A 33 -3.44 -12.70 -2.33
C GLY A 33 -2.26 -11.94 -1.72
N LEU A 34 -1.72 -10.94 -2.42
CA LEU A 34 -0.65 -10.09 -1.90
C LEU A 34 -1.23 -9.06 -0.91
N ARG A 35 -0.45 -8.70 0.12
CA ARG A 35 -0.79 -7.59 1.02
C ARG A 35 -0.38 -6.28 0.36
N THR A 36 -1.37 -5.49 -0.03
CA THR A 36 -1.18 -4.24 -0.77
C THR A 36 -1.65 -3.04 0.06
N ALA A 37 -0.94 -1.93 0.01
CA ALA A 37 -1.37 -0.64 0.57
C ALA A 37 -1.49 0.43 -0.51
#